data_AF-A0A8J6IGW6-F1
#
_entry.id   AF-A0A8J6IGW6-F1
#
_cell.length_a   1.000
_cell.length_b   1.000
_cell.length_c   1.000
_cell.angle_alpha   90.00
_cell.angle_beta   90.00
_cell.angle_gamma   90.00
#
_symmetry.space_group_name_H-M   'P 1'
#
loop_
_entity.id
_entity.type
_entity.pdbx_description
1 polymer ?
#
loop_
_entity_poly.entity_id
_entity_poly.type
_entity_poly.pdbx_seq_one_letter_code
_entity_poly.pdbx_strand_id
1 'polypeptide(L)'
;MSAPAEIAYGVPASQLSDDELEHQGNQAHATRHWVFLHGTADQFRRHTERMLELEQEYLRRHPKRTWQGSGGADGEQVDLAGIDVVSQVRFLTRTYATAMESLLARAPQPENPPAEASLAVDVARDLLRRYAAAPDGRLHKLEAHQAAREIGVAPAAVAALYKADPPLLVTAGEYRQITPAGRARIEYA
;
A
#
# COMPACT_ATOMS: atom_id res chain seq x y z
N MET A 1 -6.58 19.49 30.93
CA MET A 1 -5.29 19.48 30.20
C MET A 1 -4.94 20.92 29.87
N SER A 2 -3.91 21.46 30.53
CA SER A 2 -3.43 22.83 30.28
C SER A 2 -2.78 22.93 28.91
N ALA A 3 -2.83 24.12 28.29
CA ALA A 3 -2.07 24.40 27.07
C ALA A 3 -0.59 24.04 27.28
N PRO A 4 0.09 23.40 26.30
CA PRO A 4 1.51 23.15 26.40
C PRO A 4 2.24 24.49 26.55
N ALA A 5 3.22 24.51 27.45
CA ALA A 5 4.08 25.67 27.65
C ALA A 5 4.63 26.11 26.29
N GLU A 6 4.51 27.41 26.02
CA GLU A 6 5.01 28.03 24.80
C GLU A 6 6.48 27.64 24.65
N ILE A 7 6.83 26.92 23.57
CA ILE A 7 8.23 26.56 23.28
C ILE A 7 8.93 27.88 23.03
N ALA A 8 9.57 28.40 24.07
CA ALA A 8 10.34 29.62 24.03
C ALA A 8 11.32 29.52 22.85
N TYR A 9 11.44 30.62 22.11
CA TYR A 9 12.53 30.82 21.17
C TYR A 9 13.84 30.89 21.95
N GLY A 10 14.30 29.72 22.38
CA GLY A 10 15.49 29.48 23.17
C GLY A 10 16.58 28.94 22.26
N VAL A 11 17.82 29.22 22.66
CA VAL A 11 19.09 28.60 22.27
C VAL A 11 19.05 27.76 20.96
N PRO A 12 19.78 28.18 19.91
CA PRO A 12 19.92 27.40 18.68
C PRO A 12 20.27 25.94 18.97
N ALA A 13 19.73 25.00 18.19
CA ALA A 13 19.93 23.56 18.45
C ALA A 13 21.42 23.19 18.53
N SER A 14 22.26 23.85 17.74
CA SER A 14 23.72 23.68 17.74
C SER A 14 24.42 24.02 19.07
N GLN A 15 23.76 24.78 19.94
CA GLN A 15 24.27 25.18 21.25
C GLN A 15 23.69 24.34 22.40
N LEU A 16 22.74 23.44 22.12
CA LEU A 16 22.20 22.53 23.13
C LEU A 16 23.20 21.43 23.47
N SER A 17 23.22 20.99 24.73
CA SER A 17 23.83 19.70 25.09
C SER A 17 23.08 18.53 24.45
N ASP A 18 23.68 17.34 24.41
CA ASP A 18 23.03 16.14 23.85
C ASP A 18 21.75 15.79 24.61
N ASP A 19 21.77 15.85 25.94
CA ASP A 19 20.60 15.58 26.79
C ASP A 19 19.47 16.58 26.55
N GLU A 20 19.79 17.87 26.40
CA GLU A 20 18.80 18.90 26.10
C GLU A 20 18.21 18.73 24.70
N LEU A 21 19.04 18.37 23.72
CA LEU A 21 18.63 18.11 22.35
C LEU A 21 17.63 16.93 22.29
N GLU A 22 17.96 15.82 22.96
CA GLU A 22 17.08 14.66 23.05
C GLU A 22 15.79 14.99 23.80
N HIS A 23 15.87 15.68 24.94
CA HIS A 23 14.70 16.08 25.72
C HIS A 23 13.76 16.97 24.91
N GLN A 24 14.29 18.01 24.26
CA GLN A 24 13.48 18.93 23.47
C GLN A 24 12.91 18.25 22.22
N GLY A 25 13.66 17.38 21.55
CA GLY A 25 13.17 16.59 20.42
C GLY A 25 11.97 15.72 20.82
N ASN A 26 12.08 15.00 21.94
CA ASN A 26 10.99 14.17 22.48
C ASN A 26 9.73 14.99 22.78
N GLN A 27 9.88 16.17 23.40
CA GLN A 27 8.75 17.04 23.69
C GLN A 27 8.12 17.63 22.42
N ALA A 28 8.93 18.02 21.43
CA ALA A 28 8.45 18.53 20.16
C ALA A 28 7.60 17.47 19.44
N HIS A 29 8.07 16.22 19.38
CA HIS A 29 7.29 15.12 18.81
C HIS A 29 6.01 14.83 19.58
N ALA A 30 6.08 14.75 20.92
CA ALA A 30 4.92 14.43 21.76
C ALA A 30 3.79 15.47 21.62
N THR A 31 4.15 16.74 21.41
CA THR A 31 3.19 17.85 21.32
C THR A 31 2.73 18.15 19.90
N ARG A 32 3.40 17.62 18.87
CA ARG A 32 3.15 17.94 17.46
C ARG A 32 1.69 17.84 17.05
N HIS A 33 1.04 16.72 17.36
CA HIS A 33 -0.33 16.48 16.94
C HIS A 33 -1.31 17.45 17.60
N TRP A 34 -1.07 17.77 18.87
CA TRP A 34 -1.87 18.75 19.59
C TRP A 34 -1.72 20.15 18.97
N VAL A 35 -0.49 20.57 18.65
CA VAL A 35 -0.23 21.88 18.02
C VAL A 35 -0.83 21.95 16.61
N PHE A 36 -0.82 20.84 15.87
CA PHE A 36 -1.47 20.76 14.56
C PHE A 36 -2.98 20.95 14.63
N LEU A 37 -3.66 20.35 15.62
CA LEU A 37 -5.11 20.43 15.74
C LEU A 37 -5.61 21.69 16.45
N HIS A 38 -4.84 22.22 17.40
CA HIS A 38 -5.31 23.26 18.33
C HIS A 38 -4.47 24.53 18.32
N GLY A 39 -3.31 24.52 17.65
CA GLY A 39 -2.47 25.70 17.50
C GLY A 39 -2.96 26.63 16.40
N THR A 40 -2.59 27.90 16.49
CA THR A 40 -2.69 28.82 15.36
C THR A 40 -1.74 28.42 14.25
N ALA A 41 -1.98 28.90 13.02
CA ALA A 41 -1.07 28.65 11.90
C ALA A 41 0.39 29.06 12.22
N ASP A 42 0.57 30.19 12.90
CA ASP A 42 1.90 30.64 13.34
C ASP A 42 2.51 29.75 14.42
N GLN A 43 1.72 29.25 15.37
CA GLN A 43 2.23 28.29 16.37
C GLN A 43 2.69 27.00 15.71
N PHE A 44 1.91 26.47 14.77
CA PHE A 44 2.27 25.26 14.04
C PHE A 44 3.51 25.44 13.17
N ARG A 45 3.64 26.59 12.49
CA ARG A 45 4.84 26.96 11.73
C ARG A 45 6.08 26.96 12.60
N ARG A 46 6.05 27.70 13.72
CA ARG A 46 7.18 27.80 14.67
C ARG A 46 7.56 26.45 15.27
N HIS A 47 6.56 25.64 15.61
CA HIS A 47 6.76 24.28 16.13
C HIS A 47 7.45 23.39 15.11
N THR A 48 7.01 23.45 13.84
CA THR A 48 7.61 22.70 12.74
C THR A 48 9.05 23.15 12.47
N GLU A 49 9.30 24.46 12.45
CA GLU A 49 10.66 25.02 12.30
C GLU A 49 11.60 24.53 13.41
N ARG A 50 11.18 24.59 14.67
CA ARG A 50 11.98 24.11 15.80
C ARG A 50 12.23 22.61 15.75
N MET A 51 11.22 21.81 15.41
CA MET A 51 11.37 20.36 15.33
C MET A 51 12.37 19.96 14.24
N LEU A 52 12.30 20.60 13.06
CA LEU A 52 13.26 20.39 11.97
C LEU A 52 14.69 20.81 12.37
N GLU A 53 14.85 21.89 13.13
CA GLU A 53 16.15 22.35 13.63
C GLU A 53 16.79 21.31 14.58
N LEU A 54 16.00 20.79 15.52
CA LEU A 54 16.44 19.76 16.47
C LEU A 54 16.79 18.44 15.76
N GLU A 55 15.96 18.00 14.81
CA GLU A 55 16.20 16.78 14.03
C GLU A 55 17.49 16.87 13.21
N GLN A 56 17.71 18.00 12.53
CA GLN A 56 18.92 18.22 11.74
C GLN A 56 20.18 18.18 12.60
N GLU A 57 20.15 18.82 13.77
CA GLU A 57 21.27 18.79 14.70
C GLU A 57 21.51 17.39 15.25
N TYR A 58 20.45 16.64 15.58
CA TYR A 58 20.56 15.27 16.04
C TYR A 58 21.22 14.36 14.99
N LEU A 59 20.78 14.45 13.72
CA LEU A 59 21.37 13.70 12.61
C LEU A 59 22.83 14.08 12.37
N ARG A 60 23.17 15.36 12.52
CA ARG A 60 24.55 15.85 12.41
C ARG A 60 25.47 15.25 13.48
N ARG A 61 24.98 15.09 14.72
CA ARG A 61 25.74 14.49 15.85
C ARG A 61 25.80 12.96 15.79
N HIS A 62 24.76 12.31 15.25
CA HIS A 62 24.61 10.85 15.24
C HIS A 62 24.52 10.26 13.82
N PRO A 63 25.54 10.44 12.96
CA PRO A 63 25.49 10.03 11.55
C PRO A 63 25.38 8.50 11.34
N LYS A 64 25.73 7.70 12.35
CA LYS A 64 25.74 6.22 12.30
C LYS A 64 24.40 5.58 12.70
N ARG A 65 23.40 6.35 13.13
CA ARG A 65 22.05 5.84 13.50
C ARG A 65 21.05 5.85 12.35
N THR A 66 21.48 6.23 11.15
CA THR A 66 20.65 6.19 9.94
C THR A 66 20.45 4.73 9.49
N TRP A 67 19.29 4.18 9.85
CA TRP A 67 18.63 3.07 9.14
C TRP A 67 19.48 1.81 8.86
N GLN A 68 19.56 0.90 9.82
CA GLN A 68 19.59 -0.53 9.50
C GLN A 68 18.16 -0.93 9.14
N GLY A 69 17.88 -1.03 7.83
CA GLY A 69 16.60 -1.52 7.32
C GLY A 69 16.23 -2.87 7.92
N SER A 70 14.92 -3.11 7.97
CA SER A 70 14.25 -4.31 8.51
C SER A 70 15.10 -5.59 8.46
N GLY A 71 15.30 -6.19 9.63
CA GLY A 71 16.24 -7.28 9.85
C GLY A 71 16.03 -8.51 8.97
N GLY A 72 17.15 -9.03 8.48
CA GLY A 72 17.43 -10.46 8.56
C GLY A 72 18.14 -10.70 9.89
N ALA A 73 17.76 -11.77 10.59
CA ALA A 73 18.35 -12.17 11.86
C ALA A 73 19.87 -12.37 11.72
N ASP A 74 20.56 -12.28 12.87
CA ASP A 74 21.99 -12.50 13.04
C ASP A 74 22.88 -11.42 12.41
N GLY A 75 23.07 -10.32 13.16
CA GLY A 75 24.00 -9.23 12.87
C GLY A 75 25.48 -9.62 12.98
N GLU A 76 25.86 -10.76 12.43
CA GLU A 76 27.27 -11.08 12.22
C GLU A 76 27.74 -10.39 10.95
N GLN A 77 28.55 -9.34 11.10
CA GLN A 77 29.29 -8.74 9.99
C GLN A 77 30.26 -9.79 9.46
N VAL A 78 29.85 -10.52 8.43
CA VAL A 78 30.74 -11.44 7.72
C VAL A 78 31.77 -10.59 6.95
N ASP A 79 33.05 -10.68 7.34
CA ASP A 79 34.15 -10.08 6.59
C ASP A 79 34.34 -10.82 5.27
N LEU A 80 33.66 -10.32 4.23
CA LEU A 80 33.70 -10.88 2.88
C LEU A 80 35.06 -10.72 2.20
N ALA A 81 35.96 -9.87 2.71
CA ALA A 81 37.26 -9.61 2.09
C ALA A 81 38.29 -10.71 2.40
N GLY A 82 38.10 -11.47 3.48
CA GLY A 82 38.97 -12.58 3.87
C GLY A 82 38.56 -13.96 3.34
N ILE A 83 37.43 -14.05 2.63
CA ILE A 83 36.83 -15.32 2.18
C ILE A 83 37.18 -15.57 0.71
N ASP A 84 37.42 -16.83 0.32
CA ASP A 84 37.67 -17.18 -1.07
C ASP A 84 36.47 -16.81 -1.98
N VAL A 85 36.76 -16.49 -3.24
CA VAL A 85 35.74 -15.98 -4.19
C VAL A 85 34.56 -16.94 -4.36
N VAL A 86 34.78 -18.25 -4.31
CA VAL A 86 33.70 -19.24 -4.49
C VAL A 86 32.77 -19.24 -3.28
N SER A 87 33.33 -19.21 -2.08
CA SER A 87 32.55 -19.09 -0.84
C SER A 87 31.84 -17.74 -0.75
N GLN A 88 32.47 -16.65 -1.21
CA GLN A 88 31.86 -15.33 -1.30
C GLN A 88 30.65 -15.32 -2.23
N VAL A 89 30.77 -15.89 -3.44
CA VAL A 89 29.67 -16.01 -4.40
C VAL A 89 28.52 -16.83 -3.79
N ARG A 90 28.82 -18.00 -3.20
CA ARG A 90 27.79 -18.85 -2.57
C ARG A 90 27.06 -18.15 -1.44
N PHE A 91 27.79 -17.43 -0.58
CA PHE A 91 27.22 -16.65 0.50
C PHE A 91 26.27 -15.59 -0.05
N LEU A 92 26.75 -14.74 -0.97
CA LEU A 92 25.94 -13.67 -1.55
C LEU A 92 24.70 -14.21 -2.26
N THR A 93 24.83 -15.27 -3.06
CA THR A 93 23.68 -15.91 -3.74
C THR A 93 22.63 -16.37 -2.75
N ARG A 94 23.02 -17.04 -1.66
CA ARG A 94 22.08 -17.52 -0.63
C ARG A 94 21.41 -16.35 0.09
N THR A 95 22.19 -15.36 0.50
CA THR A 95 21.68 -14.17 1.20
C THR A 95 20.67 -13.40 0.36
N TYR A 96 20.98 -13.15 -0.92
CA TYR A 96 20.06 -12.47 -1.81
C TYR A 96 18.82 -13.32 -2.13
N ALA A 97 18.96 -14.64 -2.32
CA ALA A 97 17.81 -15.53 -2.52
C ALA A 97 16.84 -15.47 -1.32
N THR A 98 17.36 -15.57 -0.09
CA THR A 98 16.54 -15.47 1.13
C THR A 98 15.90 -14.08 1.28
N ALA A 99 16.63 -13.01 0.98
CA ALA A 99 16.08 -11.66 1.01
C ALA A 99 14.95 -11.50 -0.03
N MET A 100 15.14 -12.02 -1.25
CA MET A 100 14.11 -12.02 -2.28
C MET A 100 12.89 -12.85 -1.88
N GLU A 101 13.08 -14.05 -1.34
CA GLU A 101 11.99 -14.89 -0.84
C GLU A 101 11.21 -14.20 0.28
N SER A 102 11.89 -13.53 1.21
CA SER A 102 11.24 -12.74 2.26
C SER A 102 10.41 -11.58 1.70
N LEU A 103 10.95 -10.87 0.71
CA LEU A 103 10.21 -9.80 0.01
C LEU A 103 9.01 -10.34 -0.75
N LEU A 104 9.14 -11.50 -1.40
CA LEU A 104 8.05 -12.16 -2.12
C LEU A 104 6.99 -12.77 -1.19
N ALA A 105 7.39 -13.23 -0.01
CA ALA A 105 6.48 -13.72 1.03
C ALA A 105 5.71 -12.58 1.71
N ARG A 106 6.30 -11.37 1.75
CA ARG A 106 5.71 -10.16 2.33
C ARG A 106 4.97 -9.29 1.32
N ALA A 107 5.19 -9.51 0.02
CA ALA A 107 4.25 -9.10 -0.99
C ALA A 107 2.90 -9.73 -0.62
N PRO A 108 1.79 -8.98 -0.62
CA PRO A 108 0.50 -9.54 -0.27
C PRO A 108 0.24 -10.73 -1.19
N GLN A 109 0.36 -11.94 -0.63
CA GLN A 109 -0.24 -13.10 -1.25
C GLN A 109 -1.73 -12.78 -1.30
N PRO A 110 -2.44 -13.06 -2.40
CA PRO A 110 -3.89 -12.95 -2.43
C PRO A 110 -4.49 -14.08 -1.59
N GLU A 111 -4.27 -14.04 -0.29
CA GLU A 111 -4.93 -14.90 0.68
C GLU A 111 -6.30 -14.30 0.99
N ASN A 112 -7.27 -14.83 0.23
CA ASN A 112 -8.64 -14.38 0.03
C ASN A 112 -8.74 -13.04 -0.72
N PRO A 113 -9.53 -12.96 -1.81
CA PRO A 113 -9.82 -11.67 -2.41
C PRO A 113 -10.42 -10.76 -1.33
N PRO A 114 -10.00 -9.47 -1.22
CA PRO A 114 -10.62 -8.54 -0.30
C PRO A 114 -12.14 -8.57 -0.50
N ALA A 115 -12.92 -8.38 0.56
CA ALA A 115 -14.38 -8.51 0.50
C ALA A 115 -15.02 -7.73 -0.66
N GLU A 116 -14.43 -6.59 -1.05
CA GLU A 116 -14.82 -5.80 -2.22
C GLU A 116 -14.53 -6.49 -3.57
N ALA A 117 -13.38 -7.17 -3.70
CA ALA A 117 -13.05 -7.95 -4.89
C ALA A 117 -13.91 -9.22 -4.98
N SER A 118 -14.18 -9.89 -3.85
CA SER A 118 -15.14 -11.01 -3.81
C SER A 118 -16.53 -10.55 -4.22
N LEU A 119 -17.02 -9.45 -3.64
CA LEU A 119 -18.30 -8.85 -4.00
C LEU A 119 -18.36 -8.46 -5.48
N ALA A 120 -17.30 -7.86 -6.02
CA ALA A 120 -17.23 -7.51 -7.45
C ALA A 120 -17.24 -8.75 -8.35
N VAL A 121 -16.57 -9.84 -7.95
CA VAL A 121 -16.61 -11.13 -8.66
C VAL A 121 -18.00 -11.75 -8.60
N ASP A 122 -18.66 -11.69 -7.46
CA ASP A 122 -20.02 -12.23 -7.26
C ASP A 122 -21.05 -11.44 -8.07
N VAL A 123 -20.98 -10.11 -8.01
CA VAL A 123 -21.83 -9.19 -8.78
C VAL A 123 -21.60 -9.34 -10.29
N ALA A 124 -20.35 -9.54 -10.73
CA ALA A 124 -20.05 -9.85 -12.13
C ALA A 124 -20.59 -11.22 -12.56
N ARG A 125 -20.57 -12.22 -11.67
CA ARG A 125 -21.16 -13.54 -11.92
C ARG A 125 -22.68 -13.46 -12.03
N ASP A 126 -23.32 -12.66 -11.19
CA ASP A 126 -24.77 -12.41 -11.26
C ASP A 126 -25.17 -11.74 -12.57
N LEU A 127 -24.33 -10.84 -13.10
CA LEU A 127 -24.54 -10.28 -14.43
C LEU A 127 -24.51 -11.38 -15.51
N LEU A 128 -23.50 -12.26 -15.48
CA LEU A 128 -23.39 -13.36 -16.43
C LEU A 128 -24.58 -14.33 -16.34
N ARG A 129 -25.10 -14.59 -15.12
CA ARG A 129 -26.33 -15.38 -14.92
C ARG A 129 -27.54 -14.75 -15.59
N ARG A 130 -27.69 -13.42 -15.57
CA ARG A 130 -28.77 -12.73 -16.30
C ARG A 130 -28.68 -12.95 -17.80
N TYR A 131 -27.48 -12.90 -18.38
CA TYR A 131 -27.30 -13.26 -19.79
C TYR A 131 -27.64 -14.72 -20.06
N ALA A 132 -27.17 -15.65 -19.22
CA ALA A 132 -27.40 -17.07 -19.40
C ALA A 132 -28.89 -17.46 -19.35
N ALA A 133 -29.68 -16.76 -18.53
CA ALA A 133 -31.13 -16.94 -18.41
C ALA A 133 -31.94 -16.27 -19.52
N ALA A 134 -31.35 -15.31 -20.25
CA ALA A 134 -32.01 -14.65 -21.37
C ALA A 134 -32.10 -15.57 -22.60
N PRO A 135 -33.14 -15.42 -23.45
CA PRO A 135 -33.24 -16.15 -24.72
C PRO A 135 -31.96 -16.02 -25.55
N ASP A 136 -31.46 -17.15 -26.07
CA ASP A 136 -30.21 -17.25 -26.83
C ASP A 136 -28.93 -16.78 -26.10
N GLY A 137 -29.00 -16.53 -24.80
CA GLY A 137 -27.87 -16.01 -24.04
C GLY A 137 -27.55 -14.54 -24.33
N ARG A 138 -28.50 -13.77 -24.85
CA ARG A 138 -28.27 -12.39 -25.28
C ARG A 138 -29.22 -11.40 -24.63
N LEU A 139 -28.72 -10.19 -24.40
CA LEU A 139 -29.52 -9.04 -23.98
C LEU A 139 -29.35 -7.92 -25.00
N HIS A 140 -30.40 -7.14 -25.23
CA HIS A 140 -30.27 -5.91 -25.99
C HIS A 140 -29.32 -4.94 -25.26
N LYS A 141 -28.58 -4.08 -25.97
CA LYS A 141 -27.55 -3.22 -25.38
C LYS A 141 -28.07 -2.37 -24.22
N LEU A 142 -29.32 -1.88 -24.31
CA LEU A 142 -29.94 -1.07 -23.25
C LEU A 142 -30.29 -1.92 -22.03
N GLU A 143 -30.84 -3.11 -22.25
CA GLU A 143 -31.16 -4.06 -21.18
C GLU A 143 -29.90 -4.55 -20.47
N ALA A 144 -28.81 -4.78 -21.22
CA ALA A 144 -27.50 -5.11 -20.68
C ALA A 144 -26.97 -4.03 -19.73
N HIS A 145 -27.07 -2.75 -20.12
CA HIS A 145 -26.66 -1.63 -19.29
C HIS A 145 -27.55 -1.47 -18.06
N GLN A 146 -28.85 -1.65 -18.21
CA GLN A 146 -29.80 -1.60 -17.10
C GLN A 146 -29.55 -2.75 -16.11
N ALA A 147 -29.37 -3.97 -16.60
CA ALA A 147 -29.07 -5.14 -15.80
C ALA A 147 -27.79 -4.97 -14.97
N ALA A 148 -26.74 -4.39 -15.56
CA ALA A 148 -25.51 -4.06 -14.84
C ALA A 148 -25.71 -3.01 -13.75
N ARG A 149 -26.57 -1.99 -13.99
CA ARG A 149 -26.89 -0.95 -13.00
C ARG A 149 -27.69 -1.50 -11.81
N GLU A 150 -28.68 -2.34 -12.07
CA GLU A 150 -29.56 -2.89 -11.02
C GLU A 150 -28.82 -3.72 -9.98
N ILE A 151 -27.75 -4.40 -10.40
CA ILE A 151 -26.93 -5.24 -9.52
C ILE A 151 -25.62 -4.53 -9.09
N GLY A 152 -25.43 -3.27 -9.46
CA GLY A 152 -24.30 -2.44 -9.02
C GLY A 152 -22.95 -2.79 -9.64
N VAL A 153 -22.89 -3.40 -10.83
CA VAL A 153 -21.61 -3.67 -11.50
C VAL A 153 -20.99 -2.35 -11.96
N ALA A 154 -19.78 -2.05 -11.49
CA ALA A 154 -19.04 -0.88 -11.97
C ALA A 154 -18.77 -0.97 -13.49
N PRO A 155 -18.80 0.15 -14.24
CA PRO A 155 -18.55 0.14 -15.69
C PRO A 155 -17.22 -0.49 -16.09
N ALA A 156 -16.17 -0.31 -15.28
CA ALA A 156 -14.86 -0.94 -15.49
C ALA A 156 -14.92 -2.46 -15.36
N ALA A 157 -15.69 -2.99 -14.39
CA ALA A 157 -15.89 -4.43 -14.22
C ALA A 157 -16.70 -5.02 -15.38
N VAL A 158 -17.70 -4.31 -15.90
CA VAL A 158 -18.41 -4.71 -17.14
C VAL A 158 -17.45 -4.75 -18.32
N ALA A 159 -16.59 -3.74 -18.48
CA ALA A 159 -15.61 -3.69 -19.57
C ALA A 159 -14.59 -4.85 -19.47
N ALA A 160 -14.23 -5.27 -18.26
CA ALA A 160 -13.34 -6.41 -18.05
C ALA A 160 -13.93 -7.73 -18.57
N LEU A 161 -15.26 -7.91 -18.56
CA LEU A 161 -15.92 -9.11 -19.11
C LEU A 161 -15.71 -9.26 -20.63
N TYR A 162 -15.58 -8.16 -21.35
CA TYR A 162 -15.30 -8.15 -22.80
C TYR A 162 -13.81 -8.29 -23.11
N LYS A 163 -12.93 -7.85 -22.19
CA LYS A 163 -11.47 -7.86 -22.37
C LYS A 163 -10.79 -9.10 -21.79
N ALA A 164 -11.54 -9.95 -21.08
CA ALA A 164 -11.03 -11.22 -20.57
C ALA A 164 -10.52 -12.11 -21.72
N ASP A 165 -9.61 -13.03 -21.40
CA ASP A 165 -9.09 -14.02 -22.34
C ASP A 165 -9.28 -15.44 -21.76
N PRO A 166 -10.19 -16.27 -22.33
CA PRO A 166 -11.13 -15.94 -23.40
C PRO A 166 -12.24 -14.95 -22.95
N PRO A 167 -12.83 -14.15 -23.87
CA PRO A 167 -13.83 -13.15 -23.53
C PRO A 167 -15.08 -13.80 -22.96
N LEU A 168 -15.68 -13.20 -21.93
CA LEU A 168 -16.88 -13.73 -21.25
C LEU A 168 -18.18 -13.18 -21.88
N LEU A 169 -18.12 -11.96 -22.41
CA LEU A 169 -19.16 -11.33 -23.21
C LEU A 169 -18.60 -10.87 -24.55
N VAL A 170 -19.44 -10.90 -25.59
CA VAL A 170 -19.13 -10.36 -26.92
C VAL A 170 -20.22 -9.42 -27.41
N THR A 171 -19.84 -8.52 -28.33
CA THR A 171 -20.77 -7.61 -29.01
C THR A 171 -21.29 -8.28 -30.28
N ALA A 172 -22.61 -8.35 -30.42
CA ALA A 172 -23.31 -8.87 -31.60
C ALA A 172 -24.31 -7.82 -32.11
N GLY A 173 -23.80 -6.76 -32.74
CA GLY A 173 -24.58 -5.60 -33.16
C GLY A 173 -25.27 -4.91 -31.98
N GLU A 174 -26.60 -4.84 -32.01
CA GLU A 174 -27.44 -4.26 -30.96
C GLU A 174 -27.56 -5.15 -29.71
N TYR A 175 -27.03 -6.37 -29.77
CA TYR A 175 -27.06 -7.34 -28.68
C TYR A 175 -25.69 -7.51 -28.03
N ARG A 176 -25.71 -7.97 -26.79
CA ARG A 176 -24.57 -8.45 -26.02
C ARG A 176 -24.83 -9.91 -25.71
N GLN A 177 -23.84 -10.76 -25.93
CA GLN A 177 -24.02 -12.21 -25.85
C GLN A 177 -22.98 -12.82 -24.93
N ILE A 178 -23.42 -13.78 -24.10
CA ILE A 178 -22.52 -14.60 -23.30
C ILE A 178 -21.79 -15.63 -24.15
N THR A 179 -20.50 -15.78 -23.92
CA THR A 179 -19.68 -16.78 -24.61
C THR A 179 -19.70 -18.13 -23.86
N PRO A 180 -19.19 -19.21 -24.45
CA PRO A 180 -18.98 -20.47 -23.73
C PRO A 180 -18.11 -20.30 -22.48
N ALA A 181 -17.07 -19.45 -22.55
CA ALA A 181 -16.22 -19.12 -21.41
C ALA A 181 -17.00 -18.38 -20.31
N GLY A 182 -17.87 -17.44 -20.71
CA GLY A 182 -18.80 -16.76 -19.79
C GLY A 182 -19.73 -17.74 -19.09
N ARG A 183 -20.25 -18.75 -19.80
CA ARG A 183 -21.11 -19.79 -19.22
C ARG A 183 -20.33 -20.69 -18.25
N ALA A 184 -19.16 -21.17 -18.63
CA ALA A 184 -18.30 -21.97 -17.76
C ALA A 184 -17.94 -21.22 -16.46
N ARG A 185 -17.74 -19.90 -16.53
CA ARG A 185 -17.47 -19.05 -15.35
C ARG A 185 -18.59 -19.05 -14.31
N ILE A 186 -19.83 -19.38 -14.72
CA ILE A 186 -20.98 -19.52 -13.82
C ILE A 186 -21.00 -20.90 -13.17
N GLU A 187 -20.58 -21.95 -13.89
CA GLU A 187 -20.69 -23.36 -13.49
C GLU A 187 -19.58 -23.82 -12.51
N TYR A 188 -18.36 -23.26 -12.59
CA TYR A 188 -17.23 -23.65 -11.74
C TYR A 188 -17.08 -22.79 -10.46
N ALA A 189 -18.16 -22.61 -9.70
CA ALA A 189 -18.14 -21.92 -8.40
C ALA A 189 -18.17 -22.91 -7.23
#